data_AF-A0A379IRG4-F1
#
_entry.id   AF-A0A379IRG4-F1
#
_cell.length_a   1.000
_cell.length_b   1.000
_cell.length_c   1.000
_cell.angle_alpha   90.00
_cell.angle_beta   90.00
_cell.angle_gamma   90.00
#
_symmetry.space_group_name_H-M   'P 1'
#
loop_
_entity.id
_entity.type
_entity.pdbx_description
1 polymer ?
#
loop_
_entity_poly.entity_id
_entity_poly.type
_entity_poly.pdbx_seq_one_letter_code
_entity_poly.pdbx_strand_id
1 'polypeptide(L)'
;MPGALIRLMQGSLLLPTTALFIGLLTYHLQQGGLGLAWPLPPEPDGHIAIELALACAPAFALFLLAAACGMLKRRLVVLAVFGLCIAIAAYCSVNLLASAYGNTWTAGEILRGLFLAQLALLGLASLPGLALTALLERLNHLRH
;
A
#
# COMPACT_ATOMS: atom_id res chain seq x y z
N MET A 1 3.09 -24.14 11.65
CA MET A 1 1.89 -23.29 11.44
C MET A 1 2.00 -21.81 11.87
N PRO A 2 2.91 -21.33 12.74
CA PRO A 2 2.94 -19.90 13.11
C PRO A 2 3.50 -18.96 12.03
N GLY A 3 4.43 -19.43 11.18
CA GLY A 3 5.02 -18.60 10.13
C GLY A 3 4.01 -18.13 9.07
N ALA A 4 3.07 -18.99 8.65
CA ALA A 4 2.04 -18.63 7.67
C ALA A 4 1.10 -17.53 8.19
N LEU A 5 0.72 -17.60 9.48
CA LEU A 5 -0.09 -16.56 10.12
C LEU A 5 0.66 -15.22 10.15
N ILE A 6 1.95 -15.22 10.48
CA ILE A 6 2.76 -14.00 10.46
C ILE A 6 2.85 -13.41 9.05
N ARG A 7 2.99 -14.23 8.00
CA ARG A 7 2.97 -13.76 6.61
C ARG A 7 1.61 -13.19 6.21
N LEU A 8 0.51 -13.78 6.66
CA LEU A 8 -0.83 -13.21 6.47
C LEU A 8 -0.98 -11.85 7.17
N MET A 9 -0.51 -11.72 8.41
CA MET A 9 -0.53 -10.46 9.15
C MET A 9 0.35 -9.39 8.48
N GLN A 10 1.51 -9.77 7.95
CA GLN A 10 2.36 -8.85 7.19
C GLN A 10 1.66 -8.41 5.90
N GLY A 11 1.05 -9.34 5.16
CA GLY A 11 0.28 -9.01 3.95
C GLY A 11 -0.89 -8.08 4.25
N SER A 12 -1.62 -8.28 5.36
CA SER A 12 -2.77 -7.44 5.70
C SER A 12 -2.40 -6.01 6.05
N LEU A 13 -1.13 -5.72 6.38
CA LEU A 13 -0.61 -4.35 6.57
C LEU A 13 -0.56 -3.55 5.26
N LEU A 14 -0.65 -4.18 4.08
CA LEU A 14 -0.69 -3.47 2.81
C LEU A 14 -1.90 -2.54 2.71
N LEU A 15 -3.07 -2.99 3.17
CA LEU A 15 -4.30 -2.19 3.13
C LEU A 15 -4.17 -0.89 3.96
N PRO A 16 -3.89 -0.93 5.28
CA PRO A 16 -3.77 0.31 6.06
C PRO A 16 -2.60 1.19 5.61
N THR A 17 -1.50 0.60 5.13
CA THR A 17 -0.37 1.38 4.58
C THR A 17 -0.76 2.14 3.31
N THR A 18 -1.48 1.47 2.41
CA THR A 18 -1.96 2.08 1.16
C THR A 18 -3.06 3.10 1.43
N ALA A 19 -3.95 2.82 2.39
CA ALA A 19 -4.96 3.77 2.85
C ALA A 19 -4.32 5.04 3.42
N LEU A 20 -3.27 4.93 4.24
CA LEU A 20 -2.51 6.09 4.71
C LEU A 20 -1.92 6.91 3.56
N PHE A 21 -1.32 6.24 2.57
CA PHE A 21 -0.79 6.92 1.39
C PHE A 21 -1.87 7.68 0.61
N ILE A 22 -3.00 7.03 0.31
CA ILE A 22 -4.14 7.67 -0.37
C ILE A 22 -4.71 8.83 0.46
N GLY A 23 -4.75 8.67 1.79
CA GLY A 23 -5.22 9.71 2.69
C GLY A 23 -4.34 10.96 2.68
N LEU A 24 -3.02 10.76 2.71
CA LEU A 24 -2.03 11.83 2.60
C LEU A 24 -2.06 12.48 1.22
N LEU A 25 -2.12 11.67 0.16
CA LEU A 25 -2.14 12.14 -1.23
C LEU A 25 -3.37 13.02 -1.47
N THR A 26 -4.54 12.56 -1.05
CA THR A 26 -5.78 13.30 -1.24
C THR A 26 -5.75 14.65 -0.53
N TYR A 27 -5.29 14.67 0.73
CA TYR A 27 -5.14 15.92 1.47
C TYR A 27 -4.14 16.86 0.78
N HIS A 28 -3.01 16.33 0.32
CA HIS A 28 -1.98 17.10 -0.35
C HIS A 28 -2.50 17.74 -1.64
N LEU A 29 -3.25 16.99 -2.46
CA LEU A 29 -3.83 17.49 -3.71
C LEU A 29 -4.94 18.53 -3.47
N GLN A 30 -5.71 18.40 -2.40
CA GLN A 30 -6.84 19.30 -2.10
C GLN A 30 -6.42 20.57 -1.34
N GLN A 31 -5.47 20.46 -0.40
CA GLN A 31 -5.15 21.52 0.56
C GLN A 31 -3.68 21.96 0.54
N GLY A 32 -2.80 21.29 -0.23
CA GLY A 32 -1.40 21.71 -0.40
C GLY A 32 -0.48 21.46 0.79
N GLY A 33 -0.89 20.65 1.77
CA GLY A 33 -0.16 20.41 3.02
C GLY A 33 -0.01 18.93 3.38
N LEU A 34 0.38 18.67 4.64
CA LEU A 34 0.37 17.34 5.26
C LEU A 34 -0.84 17.22 6.18
N GLY A 35 -1.68 16.22 5.93
CA GLY A 35 -2.90 15.96 6.66
C GLY A 35 -3.56 14.70 6.10
N LEU A 36 -4.75 14.36 6.58
CA LEU A 36 -5.46 13.17 6.16
C LEU A 36 -6.85 13.55 5.67
N ALA A 37 -7.14 13.25 4.40
CA ALA A 37 -8.46 13.40 3.79
C ALA A 37 -8.74 12.17 2.92
N TRP A 38 -10.00 11.82 2.74
CA TRP A 38 -10.38 10.66 1.94
C TRP A 38 -10.95 11.10 0.59
N PRO A 39 -10.58 10.43 -0.52
CA PRO A 39 -11.12 10.75 -1.83
C PRO A 39 -12.61 10.45 -1.85
N LEU A 40 -13.40 11.19 -2.64
CA LEU A 40 -14.78 10.78 -2.86
C LEU A 40 -14.82 9.44 -3.61
N PRO A 41 -15.74 8.54 -3.28
CA PRO A 41 -15.89 7.30 -4.02
C PRO A 41 -16.24 7.60 -5.49
N PRO A 42 -15.71 6.81 -6.44
CA PRO A 42 -15.96 7.01 -7.87
C PRO A 42 -17.43 6.76 -8.25
N GLU A 43 -18.12 5.91 -7.48
CA GLU A 43 -19.54 5.61 -7.62
C GLU A 43 -20.33 6.18 -6.43
N PRO A 44 -21.59 6.64 -6.65
CA PRO A 44 -22.41 7.26 -5.61
C PRO A 44 -22.69 6.34 -4.40
N ASP A 45 -22.69 5.02 -4.60
CA ASP A 45 -22.83 4.00 -3.54
C ASP A 45 -21.50 3.29 -3.21
N GLY A 46 -20.38 3.79 -3.77
CA GLY A 46 -19.07 3.17 -3.66
C GLY A 46 -18.46 3.31 -2.26
N HIS A 47 -17.86 2.23 -1.76
CA HIS A 47 -17.11 2.26 -0.50
C HIS A 47 -15.59 2.31 -0.78
N ILE A 48 -14.95 3.42 -0.40
CA ILE A 48 -13.49 3.64 -0.57
C ILE A 48 -12.66 2.48 0.00
N ALA A 49 -13.10 1.89 1.12
CA ALA A 49 -12.42 0.75 1.72
C ALA A 49 -12.41 -0.50 0.84
N ILE A 50 -13.50 -0.75 0.10
CA ILE A 50 -13.61 -1.88 -0.83
C ILE A 50 -12.71 -1.64 -2.04
N GLU A 51 -12.73 -0.42 -2.59
CA GLU A 51 -11.89 -0.02 -3.71
C GLU A 51 -10.39 -0.14 -3.37
N LEU A 52 -10.00 0.32 -2.18
CA LEU A 52 -8.64 0.15 -1.66
C LEU A 52 -8.28 -1.33 -1.50
N ALA A 53 -9.20 -2.15 -0.97
CA ALA A 53 -8.97 -3.58 -0.82
C ALA A 53 -8.77 -4.28 -2.17
N LEU A 54 -9.59 -3.92 -3.16
CA LEU A 54 -9.48 -4.43 -4.52
C LEU A 54 -8.15 -4.00 -5.18
N ALA A 55 -7.77 -2.73 -5.02
CA ALA A 55 -6.50 -2.21 -5.50
C ALA A 55 -5.28 -2.87 -4.82
N CYS A 56 -5.41 -3.27 -3.54
CA CYS A 56 -4.36 -3.98 -2.80
C CYS A 56 -4.29 -5.47 -3.15
N ALA A 57 -5.36 -6.07 -3.68
CA ALA A 57 -5.44 -7.50 -3.98
C ALA A 57 -4.26 -8.05 -4.80
N PRO A 58 -3.82 -7.43 -5.91
CA PRO A 58 -2.66 -7.94 -6.67
C PRO A 58 -1.37 -7.94 -5.84
N ALA A 59 -1.10 -6.85 -5.11
CA ALA A 59 0.09 -6.76 -4.26
C ALA A 59 0.06 -7.77 -3.11
N PHE A 60 -1.11 -8.00 -2.52
CA PHE A 60 -1.33 -9.00 -1.48
C PHE A 60 -1.10 -10.42 -2.00
N ALA A 61 -1.66 -10.75 -3.17
CA ALA A 61 -1.46 -12.05 -3.80
C ALA A 61 0.02 -12.30 -4.11
N LEU A 62 0.73 -11.30 -4.65
CA LEU A 62 2.18 -11.38 -4.91
C LEU A 62 2.99 -11.62 -3.63
N PHE A 63 2.63 -10.93 -2.52
CA PHE A 63 3.31 -11.13 -1.24
C PHE A 63 3.13 -12.56 -0.71
N LEU A 64 1.91 -13.11 -0.78
CA LEU A 64 1.63 -14.47 -0.35
C LEU A 64 2.27 -15.52 -1.27
N LEU A 65 2.33 -15.27 -2.58
CA LEU A 65 3.05 -16.13 -3.52
C LEU A 65 4.55 -16.15 -3.20
N ALA A 66 5.17 -14.99 -2.96
CA ALA A 66 6.56 -14.92 -2.52
C ALA A 66 6.81 -15.68 -1.21
N ALA A 67 5.83 -15.65 -0.30
CA ALA A 67 5.86 -16.45 0.93
C ALA A 67 5.78 -17.95 0.64
N ALA A 68 4.84 -18.38 -0.21
CA ALA A 68 4.60 -19.78 -0.57
C ALA A 68 5.79 -20.39 -1.34
N CYS A 69 6.44 -19.61 -2.20
CA CYS A 69 7.67 -20.02 -2.90
C CYS A 69 8.90 -20.05 -1.99
N GLY A 70 8.79 -19.66 -0.71
CA GLY A 70 9.90 -19.66 0.23
C GLY A 70 10.95 -18.59 -0.05
N MET A 71 10.62 -17.51 -0.76
CA MET A 71 11.56 -16.39 -0.99
C MET A 71 11.75 -15.55 0.29
N LEU A 72 10.74 -15.51 1.15
CA LEU A 72 10.69 -14.70 2.37
C LEU A 72 11.43 -15.35 3.56
N LYS A 73 12.74 -15.60 3.40
CA LYS A 73 13.59 -16.23 4.44
C LYS A 73 14.43 -15.25 5.24
N ARG A 74 14.83 -14.13 4.63
CA ARG A 74 15.69 -13.11 5.24
C ARG A 74 14.88 -11.86 5.52
N ARG A 75 15.07 -11.25 6.70
CA ARG A 75 14.39 -9.99 7.08
C ARG A 75 14.48 -8.89 6.01
N LEU A 76 15.66 -8.71 5.40
CA LEU A 76 15.83 -7.71 4.35
C LEU A 76 15.00 -8.02 3.09
N VAL A 77 14.90 -9.30 2.72
CA VAL A 77 14.07 -9.73 1.58
C VAL A 77 12.59 -9.52 1.89
N VAL A 78 12.15 -9.81 3.11
CA VAL A 78 10.77 -9.54 3.55
C VAL A 78 10.44 -8.06 3.44
N LEU A 79 11.30 -7.18 3.95
CA LEU A 79 11.09 -5.74 3.88
C LEU A 79 11.14 -5.21 2.45
N ALA A 80 12.07 -5.69 1.63
CA ALA A 80 12.17 -5.30 0.23
C ALA A 80 10.93 -5.72 -0.58
N VAL A 81 10.49 -6.98 -0.44
CA VAL A 81 9.28 -7.49 -1.12
C VAL A 81 8.04 -6.76 -0.62
N PHE A 82 7.94 -6.53 0.70
CA PHE A 82 6.83 -5.76 1.27
C PHE A 82 6.81 -4.31 0.74
N GLY A 83 7.95 -3.64 0.68
CA GLY A 83 8.08 -2.31 0.10
C GLY A 83 7.68 -2.26 -1.39
N LEU A 84 8.07 -3.28 -2.16
CA LEU A 84 7.65 -3.42 -3.55
C LEU A 84 6.12 -3.60 -3.65
N CYS A 85 5.53 -4.43 -2.78
CA CYS A 85 4.09 -4.61 -2.71
C CYS A 85 3.36 -3.32 -2.32
N ILE A 86 3.90 -2.50 -1.41
CA ILE A 86 3.35 -1.18 -1.10
C ILE A 86 3.33 -0.30 -2.34
N ALA A 87 4.43 -0.25 -3.10
CA ALA A 87 4.51 0.55 -4.32
C ALA A 87 3.48 0.10 -5.37
N ILE A 88 3.31 -1.22 -5.56
CA ILE A 88 2.31 -1.78 -6.47
C ILE A 88 0.90 -1.45 -6.00
N ALA A 89 0.58 -1.66 -4.72
CA ALA A 89 -0.73 -1.37 -4.16
C ALA A 89 -1.07 0.12 -4.29
N ALA A 90 -0.12 0.99 -3.96
CA ALA A 90 -0.26 2.44 -4.10
C ALA A 90 -0.50 2.85 -5.56
N TYR A 91 0.24 2.30 -6.51
CA TYR A 91 0.03 2.57 -7.93
C TYR A 91 -1.35 2.11 -8.40
N CYS A 92 -1.78 0.90 -8.01
CA CYS A 92 -3.12 0.39 -8.31
C CYS A 92 -4.22 1.29 -7.71
N SER A 93 -4.07 1.73 -6.46
CA SER A 93 -5.06 2.60 -5.81
C SER A 93 -5.13 3.97 -6.46
N VAL A 94 -4.00 4.56 -6.80
CA VAL A 94 -3.94 5.86 -7.49
C VAL A 94 -4.61 5.79 -8.86
N ASN A 95 -4.39 4.70 -9.60
CA ASN A 95 -5.00 4.52 -10.91
C ASN A 95 -6.52 4.33 -10.82
N LEU A 96 -6.98 3.58 -9.82
CA LEU A 96 -8.40 3.35 -9.57
C LEU A 96 -9.11 4.63 -9.11
N LEU A 97 -8.48 5.40 -8.23
CA LEU A 97 -9.03 6.63 -7.64
C LEU A 97 -8.74 7.90 -8.46
N ALA A 98 -8.12 7.77 -9.65
CA ALA A 98 -7.71 8.92 -10.46
C ALA A 98 -8.88 9.86 -10.78
N SER A 99 -10.07 9.30 -11.05
CA SER A 99 -11.29 10.05 -11.33
C SER A 99 -11.78 10.90 -10.15
N ALA A 100 -11.49 10.49 -8.91
CA ALA A 100 -11.89 11.21 -7.70
C ALA A 100 -11.10 12.52 -7.49
N TYR A 101 -9.99 12.71 -8.20
CA TYR A 101 -9.17 13.92 -8.13
C TYR A 101 -9.62 15.02 -9.12
N GLY A 102 -10.77 14.84 -9.78
CA GLY A 102 -11.46 15.90 -10.51
C GLY A 102 -10.91 16.21 -11.92
N ASN A 103 -10.03 15.38 -12.46
CA ASN A 103 -9.45 15.58 -13.79
C ASN A 103 -9.44 14.30 -14.63
N THR A 104 -9.45 14.43 -15.95
CA THR A 104 -9.25 13.29 -16.87
C THR A 104 -7.75 13.03 -17.01
N TRP A 105 -7.21 12.20 -16.11
CA TRP A 105 -5.80 11.86 -16.12
C TRP A 105 -5.48 10.84 -17.21
N THR A 106 -4.48 11.12 -18.04
CA THR A 106 -3.89 10.07 -18.89
C THR A 106 -3.01 9.14 -18.06
N ALA A 107 -2.83 7.88 -18.49
CA ALA A 107 -2.01 6.91 -17.77
C ALA A 107 -0.58 7.43 -17.47
N GLY A 108 0.00 8.22 -18.38
CA GLY A 108 1.31 8.86 -18.20
C GLY A 108 1.32 9.92 -17.10
N GLU A 109 0.25 10.69 -16.96
CA GLU A 109 0.10 11.71 -15.92
C GLU A 109 -0.22 11.11 -14.56
N ILE A 110 -0.97 10.00 -14.51
CA ILE A 110 -1.17 9.22 -13.28
C ILE A 110 0.18 8.74 -12.75
N LEU A 111 0.97 8.10 -13.62
CA LEU A 111 2.28 7.58 -13.23
C LEU A 111 3.23 8.70 -12.78
N ARG A 112 3.34 9.79 -13.55
CA ARG A 112 4.30 10.87 -13.23
C ARG A 112 3.82 11.78 -12.11
N GLY A 113 2.57 12.25 -12.19
CA GLY A 113 2.01 13.29 -11.33
C GLY A 113 1.43 12.76 -10.02
N LEU A 114 0.72 11.64 -10.05
CA LEU A 114 0.06 11.11 -8.85
C LEU A 114 0.91 10.08 -8.10
N PHE A 115 1.80 9.38 -8.81
CA PHE A 115 2.67 8.36 -8.20
C PHE A 115 4.12 8.83 -8.02
N LEU A 116 4.86 9.10 -9.09
CA LEU A 116 6.30 9.42 -9.01
C LEU A 116 6.59 10.74 -8.30
N ALA A 117 5.78 11.78 -8.52
CA ALA A 117 5.94 13.05 -7.80
C ALA A 117 5.67 12.93 -6.30
N GLN A 118 4.98 11.86 -5.87
CA GLN A 118 4.48 11.67 -4.52
C GLN A 118 5.22 10.56 -3.76
N LEU A 119 6.41 10.17 -4.25
CA LEU A 119 7.26 9.16 -3.60
C LEU A 119 7.65 9.53 -2.17
N ALA A 120 7.74 10.82 -1.85
CA ALA A 120 7.99 11.27 -0.48
C ALA A 120 6.80 10.93 0.46
N LEU A 121 5.57 11.15 0.00
CA LEU A 121 4.36 10.77 0.74
C LEU A 121 4.23 9.25 0.87
N LEU A 122 4.58 8.51 -0.19
CA LEU A 122 4.63 7.05 -0.15
C LEU A 122 5.65 6.56 0.88
N GLY A 123 6.84 7.18 0.89
CA GLY A 123 7.88 6.93 1.89
C GLY A 123 7.35 7.14 3.30
N LEU A 124 6.72 8.29 3.57
CA LEU A 124 6.16 8.61 4.88
C LEU A 124 5.05 7.64 5.30
N ALA A 125 4.12 7.31 4.39
CA ALA A 125 3.06 6.34 4.64
C ALA A 125 3.59 4.92 4.88
N SER A 126 4.70 4.55 4.22
CA SER A 126 5.29 3.22 4.30
C SER A 126 6.01 2.95 5.63
N LEU A 127 6.45 3.99 6.35
CA LEU A 127 7.17 3.86 7.61
C LEU A 127 6.46 2.99 8.66
N PRO A 128 5.19 3.26 9.04
CA PRO A 128 4.48 2.42 10.00
C PRO A 128 4.32 0.98 9.50
N GLY A 129 4.01 0.78 8.22
CA GLY A 129 3.88 -0.55 7.63
C GLY A 129 5.19 -1.36 7.69
N LEU A 130 6.30 -0.74 7.28
CA LEU A 130 7.63 -1.36 7.31
C LEU A 130 8.10 -1.63 8.74
N ALA A 131 7.84 -0.72 9.68
CA ALA A 131 8.17 -0.89 11.09
C ALA A 131 7.42 -2.08 11.70
N LEU A 132 6.12 -2.20 11.44
CA LEU A 132 5.29 -3.32 11.91
C LEU A 132 5.71 -4.64 11.25
N THR A 133 5.98 -4.64 9.94
CA THR A 133 6.50 -5.82 9.23
C THR A 133 7.84 -6.28 9.81
N ALA A 134 8.74 -5.34 10.12
CA ALA A 134 10.01 -5.62 10.77
C ALA A 134 9.84 -6.19 12.19
N LEU A 135 8.88 -5.68 12.96
CA LEU A 135 8.55 -6.18 14.30
C LEU A 135 8.01 -7.60 14.22
N LEU A 136 7.06 -7.86 13.31
CA LEU A 136 6.51 -9.19 13.06
C LEU A 136 7.59 -10.18 12.62
N GLU A 137 8.55 -9.75 11.80
CA GLU A 137 9.69 -10.60 11.43
C GLU A 137 10.60 -10.92 12.63
N ARG A 138 10.83 -9.94 13.51
CA ARG A 138 11.59 -10.16 14.74
C ARG A 138 10.88 -11.18 15.64
N LEU A 139 9.56 -11.10 15.76
CA LEU A 139 8.76 -12.06 16.52
C LEU A 139 8.79 -13.47 15.90
N ASN A 140 8.84 -13.57 14.57
CA ASN A 140 8.99 -14.84 13.86
C ASN A 140 10.35 -15.50 14.17
N HIS A 141 11.43 -14.71 14.16
CA HIS A 141 12.77 -15.20 14.49
C HIS A 141 12.93 -15.64 15.94
N LEU A 142 12.33 -14.93 16.90
CA LEU A 142 12.43 -15.30 18.32
C LEU A 142 11.70 -16.60 18.68
N ARG A 143 10.82 -17.10 17.80
CA ARG A 143 10.09 -18.36 18.00
C ARG A 143 10.78 -19.58 17.37
N HIS A 144 11.86 -19.37 16.63
CA HIS A 144 12.68 -20.41 15.99
C HIS A 144 14.02 -20.52 16.68
#